data_AF-A0A5C2S2L3-F1
#
_entry.id   AF-A0A5C2S2L3-F1
#
_cell.length_a   1.000
_cell.length_b   1.000
_cell.length_c   1.000
_cell.angle_alpha   90.00
_cell.angle_beta   90.00
_cell.angle_gamma   90.00
#
_symmetry.space_group_name_H-M   'P 1'
#
loop_
_entity.id
_entity.type
_entity.pdbx_description
1 polymer ?
#
loop_
_entity_poly.entity_id
_entity_poly.type
_entity_poly.pdbx_seq_one_letter_code
_entity_poly.pdbx_strand_id
1 'polypeptide(L)'
;MVTTSRTTSSPCPRAKRVMKISVQPAPATCGYGFIIDYNCLRHWAKILYGELFGPDALSSMTTEEAEKSIRASLPVASSSIPRKVYKQFPRIPRLRHRLALISPEQRRYLLVLKDNSSEAALSTTITPEDLDGVRQMLGLGEQKPKWYRLPEW
;
A
#
# COMPACT_ATOMS: atom_id res chain seq x y z
N MET A 1 41.54 67.61 19.54
CA MET A 1 40.26 66.86 19.59
C MET A 1 40.13 66.09 18.30
N VAL A 2 40.25 64.77 18.34
CA VAL A 2 40.25 63.87 17.18
C VAL A 2 38.87 63.24 17.08
N THR A 3 38.13 63.55 16.02
CA THR A 3 36.78 63.03 15.77
C THR A 3 36.89 61.80 14.89
N THR A 4 36.60 60.62 15.44
CA THR A 4 36.54 59.35 14.72
C THR A 4 35.15 59.14 14.11
N SER A 5 35.10 59.05 12.78
CA SER A 5 33.89 58.74 12.01
C SER A 5 33.59 57.24 12.07
N ARG A 6 32.46 56.87 12.68
CA ARG A 6 31.93 55.50 12.74
C ARG A 6 31.41 55.04 11.39
N THR A 7 31.90 53.90 10.93
CA THR A 7 31.39 53.13 9.79
C THR A 7 29.95 52.69 10.02
N THR A 8 29.03 53.09 9.15
CA THR A 8 27.63 52.65 9.14
C THR A 8 27.52 51.27 8.47
N SER A 9 27.15 50.25 9.26
CA SER A 9 26.83 48.93 8.72
C SER A 9 25.48 48.96 8.01
N SER A 10 25.45 48.46 6.78
CA SER A 10 24.23 48.34 5.99
C SER A 10 23.31 47.25 6.57
N PRO A 11 22.00 47.47 6.71
CA PRO A 11 21.09 46.45 7.21
C PRO A 11 20.84 45.41 6.11
N CYS A 12 21.28 44.18 6.33
CA CYS A 12 20.92 43.04 5.47
C CYS A 12 19.39 42.88 5.45
N PRO A 13 18.75 42.69 4.27
CA PRO A 13 17.32 42.46 4.22
C PRO A 13 16.99 41.12 4.90
N ARG A 14 16.17 41.16 5.96
CA ARG A 14 15.61 39.95 6.58
C ARG A 14 14.81 39.21 5.51
N ALA A 15 15.34 38.08 5.06
CA ALA A 15 14.59 37.15 4.22
C ALA A 15 13.24 36.86 4.89
N LYS A 16 12.15 37.17 4.20
CA LYS A 16 10.81 36.75 4.62
C LYS A 16 10.84 35.22 4.66
N ARG A 17 10.95 34.63 5.85
CA ARG A 17 10.67 33.22 6.05
C ARG A 17 9.20 33.03 5.69
N VAL A 18 8.95 32.68 4.44
CA VAL A 18 7.71 32.01 4.07
C VAL A 18 7.73 30.73 4.91
N MET A 19 6.93 30.70 5.97
CA MET A 19 6.60 29.44 6.62
C MET A 19 5.97 28.57 5.54
N LYS A 20 6.77 27.68 4.94
CA LYS A 20 6.21 26.47 4.35
C LYS A 20 5.49 25.81 5.51
N ILE A 21 4.16 25.98 5.55
CA ILE A 21 3.30 25.12 6.33
C ILE A 21 3.65 23.73 5.85
N SER A 22 4.46 23.01 6.61
CA SER A 22 4.57 21.58 6.43
C SER A 22 3.20 21.07 6.83
N VAL A 23 2.32 20.92 5.85
CA VAL A 23 1.19 20.02 5.96
C VAL A 23 1.85 18.67 6.23
N GLN A 24 1.96 18.31 7.51
CA GLN A 24 2.23 16.92 7.85
C GLN A 24 1.15 16.14 7.10
N PRO A 25 1.51 15.17 6.25
CA PRO A 25 0.51 14.38 5.57
C PRO A 25 -0.34 13.74 6.67
N ALA A 26 -1.58 14.22 6.81
CA ALA A 26 -2.52 13.58 7.70
C ALA A 26 -2.59 12.11 7.28
N PRO A 27 -2.67 11.16 8.23
CA PRO A 27 -2.78 9.76 7.89
C PRO A 27 -3.96 9.58 6.92
N ALA A 28 -3.75 8.76 5.87
CA ALA A 28 -4.80 8.49 4.90
C ALA A 28 -6.04 7.98 5.62
N THR A 29 -7.18 8.64 5.41
CA THR A 29 -8.47 8.24 5.99
C THR A 29 -9.27 7.35 5.05
N CYS A 30 -8.94 7.40 3.75
CA CYS A 30 -9.59 6.62 2.71
C CYS A 30 -8.55 5.99 1.77
N GLY A 31 -8.80 4.75 1.36
CA GLY A 31 -8.02 4.02 0.37
C GLY A 31 -8.92 3.53 -0.77
N TYR A 32 -8.43 3.65 -1.99
CA TYR A 32 -9.03 3.10 -3.21
C TYR A 32 -8.34 1.81 -3.60
N GLY A 33 -9.13 0.76 -3.82
CA GLY A 33 -8.62 -0.51 -4.32
C GLY A 33 -9.58 -1.67 -4.10
N PHE A 34 -9.02 -2.84 -3.83
CA PHE A 34 -9.74 -4.11 -3.83
C PHE A 34 -9.75 -4.78 -2.46
N ILE A 35 -10.85 -5.44 -2.14
CA ILE A 35 -10.95 -6.25 -0.93
C ILE A 35 -10.36 -7.62 -1.21
N ILE A 36 -9.31 -7.95 -0.47
CA ILE A 36 -8.72 -9.26 -0.38
C ILE A 36 -9.37 -9.98 0.80
N ASP A 37 -10.16 -11.01 0.50
CA ASP A 37 -10.81 -11.85 1.49
C ASP A 37 -9.98 -13.10 1.81
N TYR A 38 -10.52 -13.93 2.71
CA TYR A 38 -9.89 -15.20 3.09
C TYR A 38 -9.67 -16.13 1.90
N ASN A 39 -10.59 -16.19 0.94
CA ASN A 39 -10.48 -17.09 -0.21
C ASN A 39 -9.35 -16.66 -1.13
N CYS A 40 -9.24 -15.36 -1.41
CA CYS A 40 -8.12 -14.79 -2.14
C CYS A 40 -6.79 -15.06 -1.42
N LEU A 41 -6.71 -14.81 -0.10
CA LEU A 41 -5.50 -15.11 0.67
C LEU A 41 -5.14 -16.58 0.66
N ARG A 42 -6.13 -17.47 0.80
CA ARG A 42 -5.92 -18.93 0.79
C ARG A 42 -5.41 -19.40 -0.58
N HIS A 43 -5.94 -18.86 -1.66
CA HIS A 43 -5.47 -19.14 -3.01
C HIS A 43 -4.01 -18.71 -3.18
N TRP A 44 -3.67 -17.49 -2.79
CA TRP A 44 -2.29 -16.99 -2.84
C TRP A 44 -1.34 -17.72 -1.91
N ALA A 45 -1.80 -18.15 -0.73
CA ALA A 45 -1.01 -18.97 0.19
C ALA A 45 -0.61 -20.31 -0.44
N LYS A 46 -1.50 -20.95 -1.20
CA LYS A 46 -1.17 -22.17 -1.97
C LYS A 46 -0.10 -21.91 -3.02
N ILE A 47 -0.26 -20.84 -3.82
CA ILE A 47 0.71 -20.46 -4.86
C ILE A 47 2.08 -20.23 -4.22
N LEU A 48 2.14 -19.43 -3.16
CA LEU A 48 3.40 -19.09 -2.48
C LEU A 48 4.04 -20.31 -1.82
N TYR A 49 3.24 -21.21 -1.25
CA TYR A 49 3.75 -22.47 -0.72
C TYR A 49 4.41 -23.30 -1.83
N GLY A 50 3.76 -23.40 -3.00
CA GLY A 50 4.33 -24.06 -4.17
C GLY A 50 5.59 -23.39 -4.69
N GLU A 51 5.66 -22.05 -4.66
CA GLU A 51 6.88 -21.30 -5.03
C GLU A 51 8.05 -21.58 -4.07
N LEU A 52 7.79 -21.85 -2.79
CA LEU A 52 8.83 -22.05 -1.77
C LEU A 52 9.28 -23.51 -1.66
N PHE A 53 8.36 -24.47 -1.78
CA PHE A 53 8.60 -25.88 -1.49
C PHE A 53 8.45 -26.79 -2.72
N GLY A 54 8.04 -26.24 -3.87
CA GLY A 54 7.78 -26.97 -5.11
C GLY A 54 6.29 -27.11 -5.42
N PRO A 55 5.91 -27.19 -6.71
CA PRO A 55 4.50 -27.14 -7.14
C PRO A 55 3.64 -28.26 -6.55
N ASP A 56 4.23 -29.43 -6.29
CA ASP A 56 3.55 -30.61 -5.75
C ASP A 56 3.71 -30.80 -4.24
N ALA A 57 4.30 -29.82 -3.53
CA ALA A 57 4.61 -29.96 -2.11
C ALA A 57 3.38 -30.20 -1.22
N LEU A 58 2.20 -29.72 -1.64
CA LEU A 58 0.94 -29.97 -0.95
C LEU A 58 0.33 -31.32 -1.33
N SER A 59 0.68 -31.88 -2.50
CA SER A 59 0.10 -33.10 -3.04
C SER A 59 0.54 -34.36 -2.29
N SER A 60 1.71 -34.32 -1.64
CA SER A 60 2.22 -35.43 -0.81
C SER A 60 1.66 -35.43 0.62
N MET A 61 0.85 -34.44 0.99
CA MET A 61 0.30 -34.28 2.34
C MET A 61 -1.13 -34.82 2.44
N THR A 62 -1.53 -35.17 3.65
CA THR A 62 -2.96 -35.34 3.96
C THR A 62 -3.70 -34.01 3.82
N THR A 63 -5.04 -34.07 3.69
CA THR A 63 -5.88 -32.87 3.56
C THR A 63 -5.71 -31.93 4.76
N GLU A 64 -5.62 -32.49 5.96
CA GLU A 64 -5.48 -31.76 7.22
C GLU A 64 -4.11 -31.07 7.32
N GLU A 65 -3.04 -31.76 6.93
CA GLU A 65 -1.68 -31.22 6.91
C GLU A 65 -1.55 -30.11 5.85
N ALA A 66 -2.08 -30.34 4.65
CA ALA A 66 -2.07 -29.34 3.59
C ALA A 66 -2.81 -28.06 4.04
N GLU A 67 -4.00 -28.21 4.65
CA GLU A 67 -4.76 -27.07 5.16
C GLU A 67 -4.03 -26.35 6.30
N LYS A 68 -3.34 -27.08 7.18
CA LYS A 68 -2.50 -26.49 8.23
C LYS A 68 -1.35 -25.66 7.64
N SER A 69 -0.65 -26.20 6.63
CA SER A 69 0.43 -25.52 5.91
C SER A 69 -0.05 -24.27 5.18
N ILE A 70 -1.22 -24.35 4.53
CA ILE A 70 -1.85 -23.21 3.86
C ILE A 70 -2.20 -22.12 4.88
N ARG A 71 -2.80 -22.49 6.01
CA ARG A 71 -3.14 -21.53 7.08
C ARG A 71 -1.90 -20.84 7.65
N ALA A 72 -0.82 -21.58 7.85
CA ALA A 72 0.46 -21.02 8.29
C ALA A 72 1.06 -20.04 7.27
N SER A 73 0.71 -20.19 5.99
CA SER A 73 1.20 -19.35 4.88
C SER A 73 0.36 -18.10 4.63
N LEU A 74 -0.81 -17.94 5.27
CA LEU A 74 -1.67 -16.76 5.08
C LEU A 74 -0.99 -15.42 5.40
N PRO A 75 -0.19 -15.26 6.47
CA PRO A 75 0.55 -14.02 6.73
C PRO A 75 1.61 -13.71 5.65
N VAL A 76 2.21 -14.75 5.08
CA VAL A 76 3.15 -14.60 3.97
C VAL A 76 2.40 -14.14 2.71
N ALA A 77 1.21 -14.68 2.46
CA ALA A 77 0.35 -14.24 1.38
C ALA A 77 -0.06 -12.76 1.50
N SER A 78 -0.55 -12.33 2.67
CA SER A 78 -0.97 -10.95 2.87
C SER A 78 0.19 -9.96 2.66
N SER A 79 1.38 -10.27 3.17
CA SER A 79 2.56 -9.41 3.00
C SER A 79 3.16 -9.43 1.59
N SER A 80 3.02 -10.53 0.86
CA SER A 80 3.61 -10.72 -0.48
C SER A 80 2.74 -10.18 -1.62
N ILE A 81 1.41 -10.22 -1.48
CA ILE A 81 0.49 -9.77 -2.54
C ILE A 81 0.80 -8.34 -3.00
N PRO A 82 0.89 -7.31 -2.12
CA PRO A 82 1.21 -5.97 -2.56
C PRO A 82 2.54 -5.88 -3.32
N ARG A 83 3.55 -6.64 -2.89
CA ARG A 83 4.86 -6.66 -3.54
C ARG A 83 4.76 -7.24 -4.96
N LYS A 84 3.99 -8.31 -5.15
CA LYS A 84 3.77 -8.90 -6.48
C LYS A 84 2.97 -7.95 -7.38
N VAL A 85 1.92 -7.31 -6.86
CA VAL A 85 1.17 -6.26 -7.58
C VAL A 85 2.10 -5.17 -8.09
N TYR A 86 2.89 -4.54 -7.22
CA TYR A 86 3.79 -3.44 -7.64
C TYR A 86 4.96 -3.87 -8.53
N LYS A 87 5.28 -5.17 -8.57
CA LYS A 87 6.27 -5.72 -9.50
C LYS A 87 5.65 -5.89 -10.89
N GLN A 88 4.41 -6.36 -10.96
CA GLN A 88 3.73 -6.64 -12.22
C GLN A 88 3.10 -5.38 -12.84
N PHE A 89 2.66 -4.43 -12.02
CA PHE A 89 2.00 -3.19 -12.45
C PHE A 89 2.81 -1.97 -11.97
N PRO A 90 3.99 -1.70 -12.59
CA PRO A 90 4.90 -0.65 -12.13
C PRO A 90 4.34 0.78 -12.28
N ARG A 91 3.27 0.95 -13.07
CA ARG A 91 2.56 2.22 -13.22
C ARG A 91 1.75 2.61 -11.98
N ILE A 92 1.43 1.65 -11.12
CA ILE A 92 0.70 1.92 -9.87
C ILE A 92 1.70 2.50 -8.84
N PRO A 93 1.39 3.67 -8.23
CA PRO A 93 2.27 4.28 -7.25
C PRO A 93 2.46 3.38 -6.03
N ARG A 94 3.70 3.26 -5.56
CA ARG A 94 3.99 2.49 -4.34
C ARG A 94 3.61 3.28 -3.11
N LEU A 95 2.53 2.88 -2.45
CA LEU A 95 2.07 3.50 -1.22
C LEU A 95 2.77 2.94 0.02
N ARG A 96 2.91 3.78 1.05
CA ARG A 96 3.37 3.36 2.39
C ARG A 96 2.38 2.38 3.02
N HIS A 97 1.09 2.69 2.95
CA HIS A 97 -0.01 1.87 3.46
C HIS A 97 -0.65 1.07 2.32
N ARG A 98 0.09 0.08 1.80
CA ARG A 98 -0.35 -0.74 0.65
C ARG A 98 -1.41 -1.80 0.99
N LEU A 99 -1.54 -2.15 2.27
CA LEU A 99 -2.51 -3.14 2.74
C LEU A 99 -3.05 -2.69 4.08
N ALA A 100 -4.37 -2.59 4.20
CA ALA A 100 -5.05 -2.22 5.44
C ALA A 100 -5.98 -3.35 5.88
N LEU A 101 -5.94 -3.72 7.16
CA LEU A 101 -6.86 -4.70 7.72
C LEU A 101 -8.21 -4.00 8.01
N ILE A 102 -9.25 -4.30 7.24
CA ILE A 102 -10.57 -3.66 7.40
C ILE A 102 -11.47 -4.44 8.35
N SER A 103 -11.37 -5.77 8.34
CA SER A 103 -12.13 -6.62 9.27
C SER A 103 -11.22 -7.73 9.79
N PRO A 104 -10.74 -7.61 11.04
CA PRO A 104 -9.94 -8.66 11.68
C PRO A 104 -10.68 -10.00 11.77
N GLU A 105 -11.95 -9.97 12.16
CA GLU A 105 -12.79 -11.16 12.34
C GLU A 105 -12.97 -11.95 11.03
N GLN A 106 -13.19 -11.23 9.93
CA GLN A 106 -13.39 -11.83 8.60
C GLN A 106 -12.07 -11.98 7.82
N ARG A 107 -10.93 -11.60 8.43
CA ARG A 107 -9.61 -11.54 7.79
C ARG A 107 -9.62 -10.81 6.44
N ARG A 108 -10.39 -9.72 6.35
CA ARG A 108 -10.53 -8.92 5.12
C ARG A 108 -9.54 -7.77 5.14
N TYR A 109 -8.76 -7.70 4.08
CA TYR A 109 -7.81 -6.65 3.84
C TYR A 109 -8.25 -5.81 2.65
N LEU A 110 -7.88 -4.54 2.66
CA LEU A 110 -7.91 -3.69 1.48
C LEU A 110 -6.51 -3.59 0.91
N LEU A 111 -6.34 -4.03 -0.33
CA LEU A 111 -5.19 -3.66 -1.13
C LEU A 111 -5.40 -2.21 -1.60
N VAL A 112 -4.61 -1.31 -1.05
CA VAL A 112 -4.69 0.13 -1.38
C VAL A 112 -3.79 0.40 -2.57
N LEU A 113 -4.39 0.87 -3.66
CA LEU A 113 -3.70 1.26 -4.89
C LEU A 113 -3.54 2.78 -4.98
N LYS A 114 -4.44 3.52 -4.34
CA LYS A 114 -4.46 4.98 -4.26
C LYS A 114 -5.05 5.39 -2.92
N ASP A 115 -4.55 6.47 -2.32
CA ASP A 115 -5.06 6.98 -1.03
C ASP A 115 -5.26 8.51 -1.07
N ASN A 116 -5.80 9.05 0.02
CA ASN A 116 -6.01 10.49 0.20
C ASN A 116 -4.97 11.17 1.11
N SER A 117 -3.79 10.58 1.28
CA SER A 117 -2.74 11.14 2.15
C SER A 117 -2.17 12.47 1.66
N SER A 118 -2.30 12.76 0.36
CA SER A 118 -1.81 13.99 -0.27
C SER A 118 -2.51 14.26 -1.60
N GLU A 119 -2.46 15.51 -2.06
CA GLU A 119 -2.94 15.89 -3.39
C GLU A 119 -2.23 15.11 -4.51
N ALA A 120 -0.94 14.81 -4.34
CA ALA A 120 -0.19 13.98 -5.29
C ALA A 120 -0.73 12.54 -5.36
N ALA A 121 -1.09 11.94 -4.21
CA ALA A 121 -1.71 10.63 -4.18
C ALA A 121 -3.11 10.66 -4.83
N LEU A 122 -3.91 11.70 -4.54
CA LEU A 122 -5.25 11.89 -5.12
C LEU A 122 -5.25 12.18 -6.62
N SER A 123 -4.24 12.88 -7.13
CA SER A 123 -4.09 13.18 -8.56
C SER A 123 -3.44 12.03 -9.34
N THR A 124 -2.90 11.01 -8.65
CA THR A 124 -2.31 9.86 -9.34
C THR A 124 -3.38 9.13 -10.17
N THR A 125 -3.10 8.99 -11.46
CA THR A 125 -3.99 8.31 -12.41
C THR A 125 -3.60 6.84 -12.46
N ILE A 126 -4.54 5.96 -12.15
CA ILE A 126 -4.41 4.52 -12.36
C ILE A 126 -5.25 4.18 -13.58
N THR A 127 -4.62 3.55 -14.57
CA THR A 127 -5.30 3.20 -15.80
C THR A 127 -6.33 2.07 -15.56
N PRO A 128 -7.46 2.04 -16.28
CA PRO A 128 -8.40 0.92 -16.21
C PRO A 128 -7.71 -0.42 -16.47
N GLU A 129 -6.73 -0.45 -17.37
CA GLU A 129 -5.95 -1.64 -17.72
C GLU A 129 -5.13 -2.15 -16.53
N ASP A 130 -4.53 -1.25 -15.73
CA ASP A 130 -3.82 -1.65 -14.51
C ASP A 130 -4.80 -2.18 -13.45
N LEU A 131 -5.98 -1.57 -13.30
CA LEU A 131 -7.00 -2.03 -12.36
C LEU A 131 -7.54 -3.41 -12.74
N ASP A 132 -7.82 -3.63 -14.02
CA ASP A 132 -8.26 -4.92 -14.53
C ASP A 132 -7.16 -5.97 -14.43
N GLY A 133 -5.91 -5.60 -14.71
CA GLY A 133 -4.76 -6.47 -14.53
C GLY A 133 -4.61 -6.93 -13.07
N VAL A 134 -4.73 -6.02 -12.11
CA VAL A 134 -4.68 -6.36 -10.67
C VAL A 134 -5.84 -7.29 -10.30
N ARG A 135 -7.06 -6.97 -10.76
CA ARG A 135 -8.26 -7.79 -10.49
C ARG A 135 -8.09 -9.21 -11.02
N GLN A 136 -7.60 -9.36 -12.26
CA GLN A 136 -7.36 -10.65 -12.89
C GLN A 136 -6.24 -11.42 -12.19
N MET A 137 -5.11 -10.76 -11.90
CA MET A 137 -3.98 -11.37 -11.19
C MET A 137 -4.40 -11.94 -9.84
N LEU A 138 -5.27 -11.23 -9.12
CA LEU A 138 -5.76 -11.64 -7.81
C LEU A 138 -6.96 -12.60 -7.86
N GLY A 139 -7.53 -12.87 -9.03
CA GLY A 139 -8.69 -13.75 -9.19
C GLY A 139 -9.96 -13.21 -8.52
N LEU A 140 -10.16 -11.89 -8.50
CA LEU A 140 -11.26 -11.24 -7.74
C LEU A 140 -12.63 -11.25 -8.46
N GLY A 141 -12.76 -12.00 -9.56
CA GLY A 141 -14.00 -12.07 -10.34
C GLY A 141 -14.43 -10.69 -10.84
N GLU A 142 -15.71 -10.36 -10.66
CA GLU A 142 -16.32 -9.09 -11.09
C GLU A 142 -16.16 -7.94 -10.08
N GLN A 143 -15.36 -8.13 -9.02
CA GLN A 143 -15.16 -7.09 -8.02
C GLN A 143 -14.60 -5.82 -8.69
N LYS A 144 -15.26 -4.67 -8.45
CA LYS A 144 -14.78 -3.36 -8.89
C LYS A 144 -14.03 -2.66 -7.76
N PRO A 145 -12.94 -1.94 -8.05
CA PRO A 145 -12.24 -1.17 -7.05
C PRO A 145 -13.09 0.01 -6.57
N LYS A 146 -13.06 0.28 -5.27
CA LYS A 146 -13.86 1.33 -4.62
C LYS A 146 -13.04 2.05 -3.56
N TRP A 147 -13.53 3.21 -3.14
CA TRP A 147 -13.02 3.90 -1.97
C TRP A 147 -13.59 3.29 -0.70
N TYR A 148 -12.72 3.04 0.27
CA TYR A 148 -13.04 2.50 1.59
C TYR A 148 -12.43 3.39 2.66
N ARG A 149 -13.10 3.50 3.81
CA ARG A 149 -12.48 4.10 4.99
C ARG A 149 -11.39 3.17 5.52
N LEU A 150 -10.24 3.75 5.83
CA LEU A 150 -9.14 3.06 6.49
C LEU A 150 -9.40 3.07 8.00
N PRO A 151 -8.95 2.03 8.73
CA PRO A 151 -8.98 2.08 10.19
C PRO A 151 -8.11 3.25 10.68
N GLU A 152 -8.48 3.88 11.78
CA GLU A 152 -7.58 4.76 12.51
C GLU A 152 -6.51 3.88 13.18
N TRP A 153 -5.23 4.20 12.94
CA TRP A 153 -4.08 3.41 13.43
C TRP A 153 -3.37 4.15 14.54
#